data_AF-A0A5Q0UPF4-F1
#
_entry.id   AF-A0A5Q0UPF4-F1
#
_cell.length_a   1.000
_cell.length_b   1.000
_cell.length_c   1.000
_cell.angle_alpha   90.00
_cell.angle_beta   90.00
_cell.angle_gamma   90.00
#
_symmetry.space_group_name_H-M   'P 1'
#
loop_
_entity.id
_entity.type
_entity.pdbx_description
1 polymer ?
#
loop_
_entity_poly.entity_id
_entity_poly.type
_entity_poly.pdbx_seq_one_letter_code
_entity_poly.pdbx_strand_id
1 'polypeptide(L)'
;MTDEQSVDAGTDQDRDVVVPLRVYKTVTVFSTLFAVVGVVGGFVLVDRATERATLPASEIDPIVALAGIGLIVFGAVVYAFSTRFRTEEMGKSKDDAAEDSGNG
;
A
#
# COMPACT_ATOMS: atom_id res chain seq x y z
N MET A 1 27.93 -20.89 12.90
CA MET A 1 26.60 -21.43 13.20
C MET A 1 25.77 -20.22 13.57
N THR A 2 25.08 -19.66 12.57
CA THR A 2 24.27 -18.45 12.71
C THR A 2 22.99 -18.73 11.93
N ASP A 3 21.95 -19.11 12.68
CA ASP A 3 20.57 -19.19 12.20
C ASP A 3 20.04 -17.77 12.09
N GLU A 4 20.35 -17.09 11.00
CA GLU A 4 19.80 -15.77 10.71
C GLU A 4 18.45 -15.91 9.99
N GLN A 5 17.39 -15.63 10.75
CA GLN A 5 16.11 -15.09 10.28
C GLN A 5 15.32 -15.91 9.26
N SER A 6 14.69 -16.97 9.74
CA SER A 6 13.35 -17.36 9.25
C SER A 6 12.31 -16.40 9.84
N VAL A 7 12.36 -15.11 9.48
CA VAL A 7 11.31 -14.16 9.88
C VAL A 7 10.11 -14.41 8.97
N ASP A 8 9.18 -15.22 9.48
CA ASP A 8 7.74 -15.07 9.30
C ASP A 8 7.22 -14.83 7.87
N ALA A 9 7.53 -15.72 6.92
CA ALA A 9 6.86 -15.73 5.61
C ALA A 9 5.44 -16.34 5.65
N GLY A 10 4.97 -16.75 6.84
CA GLY A 10 3.72 -17.50 7.05
C GLY A 10 2.52 -16.63 7.46
N THR A 11 2.71 -15.47 8.10
CA THR A 11 1.59 -14.63 8.56
C THR A 11 1.02 -13.68 7.50
N ASP A 12 1.77 -13.34 6.45
CA ASP A 12 1.27 -12.42 5.41
C ASP A 12 0.22 -13.06 4.49
N GLN A 13 0.32 -14.38 4.25
CA GLN A 13 -0.64 -15.12 3.41
C GLN A 13 -2.02 -15.25 4.08
N ASP A 14 -2.06 -15.26 5.41
CA ASP A 14 -3.29 -15.43 6.20
C ASP A 14 -4.16 -14.15 6.22
N ARG A 15 -3.64 -13.02 5.71
CA ARG A 15 -4.35 -11.73 5.64
C ARG A 15 -4.75 -11.30 4.24
N ASP A 16 -4.48 -12.12 3.23
CA ASP A 16 -4.83 -11.80 1.85
C ASP A 16 -6.32 -12.04 1.59
N VAL A 17 -6.99 -11.05 1.00
CA VAL A 17 -8.41 -11.09 0.68
C VAL A 17 -8.58 -11.37 -0.80
N VAL A 18 -9.17 -12.52 -1.10
CA VAL A 18 -9.43 -12.95 -2.48
C VAL A 18 -10.65 -12.21 -3.05
N VAL A 19 -10.46 -11.50 -4.16
CA VAL A 19 -11.49 -10.69 -4.81
C VAL A 19 -11.59 -10.93 -6.33
N PRO A 20 -12.75 -10.68 -6.96
CA PRO A 20 -12.90 -10.74 -8.41
C PRO A 20 -11.97 -9.76 -9.15
N LEU A 21 -11.53 -10.13 -10.36
CA LEU A 21 -10.54 -9.38 -11.15
C LEU A 21 -10.88 -7.89 -11.35
N ARG A 22 -12.17 -7.58 -11.56
CA ARG A 22 -12.64 -6.18 -11.73
C ARG A 22 -12.43 -5.37 -10.45
N VAL A 23 -12.74 -5.96 -9.29
CA VAL A 23 -12.60 -5.32 -7.98
C VAL A 23 -11.13 -5.09 -7.68
N TYR A 24 -10.28 -6.09 -7.89
CA TYR A 24 -8.82 -5.96 -7.75
C TYR A 24 -8.30 -4.74 -8.54
N LYS A 25 -8.63 -4.66 -9.83
CA LYS A 25 -8.16 -3.58 -10.70
C LYS A 25 -8.64 -2.20 -10.25
N THR A 26 -9.92 -2.09 -9.90
CA THR A 26 -10.50 -0.86 -9.38
C THR A 26 -9.80 -0.45 -8.09
N VAL A 27 -9.70 -1.34 -7.10
CA VAL A 27 -9.06 -1.02 -5.83
C VAL A 27 -7.60 -0.62 -6.03
N THR A 28 -6.82 -1.37 -6.80
CA THR A 28 -5.41 -1.02 -7.03
C THR A 28 -5.25 0.34 -7.70
N VAL A 29 -6.03 0.64 -8.74
CA VAL A 29 -5.92 1.91 -9.47
C VAL A 29 -6.39 3.08 -8.61
N PHE A 30 -7.53 2.97 -7.95
CA PHE A 30 -8.03 4.03 -7.10
C PHE A 30 -7.14 4.22 -5.86
N SER A 31 -6.69 3.14 -5.23
CA SER A 31 -5.80 3.21 -4.07
C SER A 31 -4.46 3.83 -4.43
N THR A 32 -3.84 3.46 -5.56
CA THR A 32 -2.59 4.09 -5.99
C THR A 32 -2.80 5.57 -6.33
N LEU A 33 -3.93 5.93 -6.95
CA LEU A 33 -4.29 7.32 -7.22
C LEU A 33 -4.45 8.13 -5.93
N PHE A 34 -5.28 7.66 -4.99
CA PHE A 34 -5.48 8.33 -3.71
C PHE A 34 -4.21 8.37 -2.86
N ALA A 35 -3.39 7.31 -2.90
CA ALA A 35 -2.12 7.27 -2.20
C ALA A 35 -1.17 8.35 -2.70
N VAL A 36 -0.99 8.46 -4.03
CA VAL A 36 -0.14 9.48 -4.63
C VAL A 36 -0.67 10.88 -4.34
N VAL A 37 -1.98 11.12 -4.54
CA VAL A 37 -2.60 12.42 -4.28
C VAL A 37 -2.48 12.81 -2.80
N GLY A 38 -2.72 11.88 -1.88
CA GLY A 38 -2.59 12.10 -0.44
C GLY A 38 -1.15 12.40 -0.03
N VAL A 39 -0.18 11.61 -0.48
CA VAL A 39 1.24 11.82 -0.15
C VAL A 39 1.75 13.14 -0.73
N VAL A 40 1.48 13.43 -2.00
CA VAL A 40 1.92 14.68 -2.63
C VAL A 40 1.21 15.88 -2.02
N GLY A 41 -0.10 15.81 -1.81
CA GLY A 41 -0.87 16.88 -1.17
C GLY A 41 -0.43 17.14 0.27
N GLY A 42 -0.17 16.08 1.04
CA GLY A 42 0.37 16.17 2.39
C GLY A 42 1.75 16.82 2.43
N PHE A 43 2.64 16.42 1.51
CA PHE A 43 3.96 17.03 1.39
C PHE A 43 3.88 18.51 1.03
N VAL A 44 3.01 18.89 0.09
CA VAL A 44 2.76 20.30 -0.27
C VAL A 44 2.24 21.08 0.94
N LEU A 45 1.34 20.49 1.74
CA LEU A 45 0.78 21.15 2.92
C LEU A 45 1.84 21.36 4.01
N VAL A 46 2.71 20.37 4.24
CA VAL A 46 3.88 20.50 5.12
C VAL A 46 4.84 21.58 4.60
N ASP A 47 5.13 21.62 3.29
CA ASP A 47 5.99 22.64 2.68
C ASP A 47 5.43 24.06 2.89
N ARG A 48 4.11 24.23 2.76
CA ARG A 48 3.42 25.51 3.03
C ARG A 48 3.45 25.90 4.50
N ALA A 49 3.18 24.97 5.41
CA ALA A 49 3.22 25.23 6.84
C ALA A 49 4.62 25.63 7.33
N THR A 50 5.65 25.15 6.64
CA THR A 50 7.04 25.37 7.03
C THR A 50 7.68 26.55 6.30
N GLU A 51 7.06 27.05 5.21
CA GLU A 51 7.57 28.11 4.34
C GLU A 51 9.08 27.94 4.05
N ARG A 52 9.46 26.72 3.66
CA ARG A 52 10.85 26.28 3.42
C ARG A 52 11.83 26.47 4.59
N ALA A 53 11.35 26.34 5.84
CA ALA A 53 12.15 26.43 7.07
C ALA A 53 12.71 27.83 7.37
N THR A 54 12.09 28.87 6.82
CA THR A 54 12.52 30.27 6.99
C THR A 54 11.75 31.00 8.09
N LEU A 55 10.60 30.47 8.52
CA LEU A 55 9.76 31.07 9.55
C LEU A 55 10.22 30.69 10.97
N PRO A 56 10.11 31.61 11.95
CA PRO A 56 10.29 31.26 13.35
C PRO A 56 9.22 30.23 13.77
N ALA A 57 9.60 29.27 14.64
CA ALA A 57 8.73 28.16 15.05
C ALA A 57 7.38 28.60 15.68
N SER A 58 7.26 29.87 16.08
CA SER A 58 6.03 30.50 16.57
C SER A 58 4.98 30.79 15.49
N GLU A 59 5.35 30.80 14.21
CA GLU A 59 4.46 31.08 13.08
C GLU A 59 4.03 29.81 12.32
N ILE A 60 4.61 28.65 12.68
CA ILE A 60 4.20 27.36 12.13
C ILE A 60 2.80 27.06 12.64
N ASP A 61 1.83 26.89 11.72
CA ASP A 61 0.50 26.40 12.09
C ASP A 61 0.56 24.88 12.34
N PRO A 62 0.47 24.44 13.61
CA PRO A 62 0.60 23.02 13.94
C PRO A 62 -0.56 22.19 13.37
N ILE A 63 -1.73 22.80 13.13
CA ILE A 63 -2.89 22.10 12.57
C ILE A 63 -2.62 21.76 11.11
N VAL A 64 -2.06 22.69 10.36
CA VAL A 64 -1.72 22.51 8.94
C VAL A 64 -0.60 21.47 8.79
N ALA A 65 0.43 21.54 9.62
CA ALA A 65 1.52 20.56 9.64
C ALA A 65 0.99 19.15 9.98
N LEU A 66 0.15 19.03 11.01
CA LEU A 66 -0.45 17.75 11.40
C LEU A 66 -1.37 17.19 10.32
N ALA A 67 -2.15 18.05 9.65
CA ALA A 67 -2.98 17.64 8.52
C ALA A 67 -2.14 17.12 7.35
N GLY A 68 -1.00 17.76 7.06
CA GLY A 68 -0.07 17.33 6.02
C GLY A 68 0.54 15.96 6.31
N ILE A 69 1.00 15.75 7.55
CA ILE A 69 1.48 14.44 8.02
C ILE A 69 0.35 13.40 7.96
N GLY A 70 -0.85 13.78 8.38
CA GLY A 70 -2.04 12.93 8.33
C GLY A 70 -2.35 12.45 6.91
N LEU A 71 -2.23 13.32 5.91
CA LEU A 71 -2.42 12.95 4.49
C LEU A 71 -1.36 11.98 3.98
N ILE A 72 -0.10 12.13 4.42
CA ILE A 72 0.98 11.20 4.06
C ILE A 72 0.70 9.81 4.64
N VAL A 73 0.35 9.76 5.93
CA VAL A 73 0.01 8.49 6.62
C VAL A 73 -1.22 7.86 5.98
N PHE A 74 -2.26 8.65 5.70
CA PHE A 74 -3.46 8.17 5.01
C PHE A 74 -3.12 7.55 3.66
N GLY A 75 -2.31 8.22 2.83
CA GLY A 75 -1.90 7.70 1.54
C GLY A 75 -1.11 6.38 1.64
N ALA A 76 -0.22 6.28 2.63
CA ALA A 76 0.52 5.05 2.89
C ALA A 76 -0.40 3.89 3.32
N VAL A 77 -1.37 4.16 4.19
CA VAL A 77 -2.36 3.17 4.64
C VAL A 77 -3.22 2.69 3.47
N VAL A 78 -3.68 3.60 2.61
CA VAL A 78 -4.47 3.25 1.41
C VAL A 78 -3.68 2.34 0.47
N TYR A 79 -2.40 2.65 0.23
CA TYR A 79 -1.53 1.79 -0.59
C TYR A 79 -1.34 0.41 0.04
N ALA A 80 -0.99 0.35 1.34
CA ALA A 80 -0.81 -0.91 2.06
C ALA A 80 -2.10 -1.76 2.11
N PHE A 81 -3.26 -1.12 2.16
CA PHE A 81 -4.53 -1.85 2.08
C PHE A 81 -4.75 -2.45 0.69
N SER A 82 -4.31 -1.77 -0.36
CA SER A 82 -4.39 -2.31 -1.73
C SER A 82 -3.57 -3.58 -1.92
N THR A 83 -2.45 -3.74 -1.22
CA THR A 83 -1.56 -4.90 -1.41
C THR A 83 -2.12 -6.18 -0.80
N ARG A 84 -3.17 -6.07 0.04
CA ARG A 84 -3.85 -7.22 0.67
C ARG A 84 -4.86 -7.90 -0.24
N PHE A 85 -5.22 -7.30 -1.38
CA PHE A 85 -6.16 -7.93 -2.31
C PHE A 85 -5.42 -8.82 -3.30
N ARG A 86 -5.89 -10.05 -3.44
CA ARG A 86 -5.38 -11.06 -4.40
C ARG A 86 -6.54 -11.58 -5.26
N THR A 87 -6.26 -12.09 -6.45
CA THR A 87 -7.29 -12.73 -7.29
C THR A 87 -7.18 -14.24 -7.24
N GLU A 88 -8.29 -14.96 -7.44
CA GLU A 88 -8.32 -16.44 -7.41
C GLU A 88 -7.31 -17.08 -8.37
N GLU A 89 -7.09 -16.49 -9.55
CA GLU A 89 -6.08 -16.97 -10.52
C GLU A 89 -4.63 -16.89 -10.01
N MET A 90 -4.32 -15.98 -9.07
CA MET A 90 -2.96 -15.85 -8.53
C MET A 90 -2.67 -16.87 -7.42
N GLY A 91 -3.69 -17.58 -6.93
CA GLY A 91 -3.56 -18.62 -5.90
C GLY A 91 -3.49 -20.04 -6.44
N LYS A 92 -3.88 -20.28 -7.69
CA LYS A 92 -3.71 -21.59 -8.33
C LYS A 92 -2.28 -21.71 -8.84
N SER A 93 -1.45 -22.49 -8.15
CA SER A 93 -0.18 -22.94 -8.69
C SER A 93 -0.42 -23.64 -10.02
N LYS A 94 0.47 -23.43 -10.99
CA LYS A 94 0.41 -24.01 -12.35
C LYS A 94 0.40 -25.55 -12.38
N ASP A 95 0.41 -26.22 -11.23
CA ASP A 95 0.50 -27.68 -11.09
C ASP A 95 -0.82 -28.38 -11.44
N ASP A 96 -1.99 -27.73 -11.27
CA ASP A 96 -3.29 -28.32 -11.63
C ASP A 96 -3.53 -28.36 -13.16
N ALA A 97 -2.68 -27.72 -13.96
CA ALA A 97 -2.80 -27.70 -15.43
C ALA A 97 -1.91 -28.76 -16.12
N ALA A 98 -1.13 -29.54 -15.36
CA ALA A 98 -0.20 -30.55 -15.90
C ALA A 98 -0.74 -31.99 -15.85
N GLU A 99 -1.92 -32.24 -15.27
CA GLU A 99 -2.51 -33.58 -15.18
C GLU A 99 -3.66 -33.81 -16.19
N ASP A 100 -3.39 -33.69 -17.49
CA ASP A 100 -4.23 -34.29 -18.55
C ASP A 100 -3.45 -34.72 -19.81
N SER A 101 -2.11 -34.76 -19.78
CA SER A 101 -1.35 -35.36 -20.87
C SER A 101 -1.21 -36.88 -20.67
N GLY A 102 -2.35 -37.56 -20.60
CA GLY A 102 -2.48 -39.02 -20.51
C GLY A 102 -2.93 -39.63 -21.83
N ASN A 103 -1.95 -40.10 -22.61
CA ASN A 103 -1.98 -41.24 -23.55
C ASN A 103 -3.12 -41.36 -24.59
N GLY A 104 -2.73 -41.15 -25.86
CA GLY A 104 -3.39 -41.69 -27.06
C GLY A 104 -2.39 -41.77 -28.21
#